data_AF-G8UK05-F1
#
_entry.id   AF-G8UK05-F1
#
_cell.length_a   1.000
_cell.length_b   1.000
_cell.length_c   1.000
_cell.angle_alpha   90.00
_cell.angle_beta   90.00
_cell.angle_gamma   90.00
#
_symmetry.space_group_name_H-M   'P 1'
#
loop_
_entity.id
_entity.type
_entity.pdbx_description
1 polymer ?
#
loop_
_entity_poly.entity_id
_entity_poly.type
_entity_poly.pdbx_seq_one_letter_code
_entity_poly.pdbx_strand_id
1 'polypeptide(L)'
;MYTSKIDLAVLQKIPHKIVKTKLVVEPLAPLSMVSEMPGSFYKTLNVPSKKMICGLIENVLGWHIDWKDRRAIQKDIEKLRKKQKVTHSSNTKGSTYIPLLMEYFDVIDQPTIDFSEVCFFNDLWKRCYRRADAVVHPNGTENMDYRYISNKWKLKRDEKNRDKIDNHALEVFFKENIDFFPMYYATPTVREYIHLHGRYIIPMLMDERLFVMLYDILDTNNIGYLGNNEGWVNLKLSKNE
;
A
#
# COMPACT_ATOMS: atom_id res chain seq x y z
N MET A 1 -1.29 -15.64 21.09
CA MET A 1 -0.79 -15.02 19.85
C MET A 1 0.72 -15.10 19.88
N TYR A 2 1.34 -15.89 19.01
CA TYR A 2 2.79 -15.84 18.84
C TYR A 2 3.14 -14.50 18.22
N THR A 3 3.81 -13.62 18.97
CA THR A 3 4.48 -12.45 18.41
C THR A 3 5.64 -12.99 17.57
N SER A 4 5.41 -13.20 16.27
CA SER A 4 6.53 -13.43 15.37
C SER A 4 7.40 -12.17 15.41
N LYS A 5 8.65 -12.34 15.84
CA LYS A 5 9.60 -11.24 15.89
C LYS A 5 9.93 -10.89 14.45
N ILE A 6 9.65 -9.65 14.03
CA ILE A 6 10.03 -9.17 12.69
C ILE A 6 11.55 -9.28 12.56
N ASP A 7 12.00 -10.09 11.60
CA ASP A 7 13.43 -10.22 11.30
C ASP A 7 13.88 -9.10 10.35
N LEU A 8 14.72 -8.21 10.88
CA LEU A 8 15.32 -7.09 10.16
C LEU A 8 16.83 -7.28 9.92
N ALA A 9 17.38 -8.47 10.19
CA ALA A 9 18.83 -8.71 10.14
C ALA A 9 19.43 -8.48 8.74
N VAL A 10 18.65 -8.66 7.68
CA VAL A 10 19.06 -8.34 6.30
C VAL A 10 19.50 -6.89 6.15
N LEU A 11 18.83 -5.95 6.85
CA LEU A 11 19.10 -4.51 6.80
C LEU A 11 20.49 -4.12 7.35
N GLN A 12 21.09 -4.98 8.18
CA GLN A 12 22.39 -4.71 8.80
C GLN A 12 23.59 -4.97 7.87
N LYS A 13 23.39 -5.68 6.76
CA LYS A 13 24.46 -6.03 5.83
C LYS A 13 24.46 -5.12 4.61
N ILE A 14 25.62 -4.98 3.98
CA ILE A 14 25.70 -4.35 2.66
C ILE A 14 25.00 -5.30 1.67
N PRO A 15 24.05 -4.83 0.85
CA PRO A 15 23.37 -5.68 -0.11
C PRO A 15 24.33 -6.34 -1.09
N HIS A 16 24.19 -7.65 -1.29
CA HIS A 16 24.96 -8.45 -2.23
C HIS A 16 24.03 -9.02 -3.32
N LYS A 17 23.69 -8.15 -4.28
CA LYS A 17 22.73 -8.44 -5.36
C LYS A 17 23.35 -9.34 -6.44
N ILE A 18 23.30 -10.65 -6.22
CA ILE A 18 23.87 -11.65 -7.14
C ILE A 18 22.82 -12.61 -7.71
N VAL A 19 21.66 -12.73 -7.07
CA VAL A 19 20.64 -13.72 -7.45
C VAL A 19 19.77 -13.15 -8.56
N LYS A 20 19.87 -13.71 -9.77
CA LYS A 20 18.94 -13.42 -10.86
C LYS A 20 17.68 -14.25 -10.69
N THR A 21 16.53 -13.60 -10.65
CA THR A 21 15.24 -14.25 -10.41
C THR A 21 14.13 -13.52 -11.18
N LYS A 22 12.92 -14.10 -11.22
CA LYS A 22 11.72 -13.39 -11.68
C LYS A 22 10.66 -13.45 -10.58
N LEU A 23 10.14 -12.27 -10.23
CA LEU A 23 8.93 -12.16 -9.42
C LEU A 23 7.73 -12.18 -10.35
N VAL A 24 6.89 -13.18 -10.20
CA VAL A 24 5.60 -13.28 -10.90
C VAL A 24 4.53 -12.75 -9.96
N VAL A 25 3.76 -11.78 -10.43
CA VAL A 25 2.67 -11.14 -9.68
C VAL A 25 1.37 -11.36 -10.44
N GLU A 26 0.47 -12.14 -9.89
CA GLU A 26 -0.85 -12.46 -10.46
C GLU A 26 -1.92 -11.66 -9.71
N PRO A 27 -2.59 -10.70 -10.35
CA PRO A 27 -3.65 -9.93 -9.70
C PRO A 27 -4.86 -10.79 -9.36
N LEU A 28 -5.32 -10.68 -8.11
CA LEU A 28 -6.56 -11.30 -7.62
C LEU A 28 -7.70 -10.28 -7.49
N ALA A 29 -7.38 -9.00 -7.63
CA ALA A 29 -8.31 -7.88 -7.62
C ALA A 29 -7.82 -6.79 -8.59
N PRO A 30 -8.68 -5.85 -9.02
CA PRO A 30 -8.25 -4.66 -9.74
C PRO A 30 -7.17 -3.89 -8.96
N LEU A 31 -6.11 -3.49 -9.66
CA LEU A 31 -4.99 -2.80 -9.06
C LEU A 31 -5.07 -1.32 -9.35
N SER A 32 -4.64 -0.50 -8.39
CA SER A 32 -4.35 0.91 -8.68
C SER A 32 -2.94 1.27 -8.24
N MET A 33 -2.04 1.30 -9.22
CA MET A 33 -0.60 1.44 -9.05
C MET A 33 -0.17 2.89 -9.32
N VAL A 34 -0.58 3.81 -8.46
CA VAL A 34 -0.32 5.24 -8.63
C VAL A 34 1.07 5.62 -8.10
N SER A 35 1.92 6.21 -8.95
CA SER A 35 3.32 6.54 -8.61
C SER A 35 3.50 7.76 -7.70
N GLU A 36 2.66 8.78 -7.88
CA GLU A 36 2.70 10.05 -7.17
C GLU A 36 1.28 10.47 -6.80
N MET A 37 1.10 11.53 -6.00
CA MET A 37 -0.23 12.09 -5.75
C MET A 37 -0.55 13.19 -6.77
N PRO A 38 -1.18 12.87 -7.93
CA PRO A 38 -1.77 13.89 -8.79
C PRO A 38 -2.92 14.60 -8.08
N GLY A 39 -3.13 15.88 -8.43
CA GLY A 39 -4.08 16.76 -7.75
C GLY A 39 -5.51 16.20 -7.68
N SER A 40 -6.14 15.92 -8.83
CA SER A 40 -7.58 15.59 -8.89
C SER A 40 -7.92 14.20 -9.41
N PHE A 41 -6.98 13.50 -10.05
CA PHE A 41 -7.22 12.20 -10.67
C PHE A 41 -6.00 11.28 -10.54
N TYR A 42 -6.18 10.13 -9.91
CA TYR A 42 -5.14 9.14 -9.69
C TYR A 42 -5.04 8.13 -10.83
N LYS A 43 -4.16 8.38 -11.79
CA LYS A 43 -3.91 7.45 -12.91
C LYS A 43 -3.07 6.24 -12.46
N THR A 44 -3.41 5.03 -12.91
CA THR A 44 -2.62 3.84 -12.60
C THR A 44 -1.45 3.70 -13.57
N LEU A 45 -0.32 3.19 -13.08
CA LEU A 45 0.74 2.69 -13.95
C LEU A 45 0.31 1.38 -14.61
N ASN A 46 0.87 1.08 -15.78
CA ASN A 46 0.70 -0.22 -16.43
C ASN A 46 1.51 -1.33 -15.75
N VAL A 47 2.67 -0.99 -15.20
CA VAL A 47 3.57 -1.91 -14.47
C VAL A 47 3.94 -1.30 -13.12
N PRO A 48 4.13 -2.11 -12.07
CA PRO A 48 4.45 -1.60 -10.75
C PRO A 48 5.83 -0.95 -10.72
N SER A 49 5.93 0.18 -10.03
CA SER A 49 7.23 0.81 -9.77
C SER A 49 8.08 -0.02 -8.81
N LYS A 50 9.41 0.18 -8.83
CA LYS A 50 10.33 -0.45 -7.86
C LYS A 50 9.92 -0.20 -6.41
N LYS A 51 9.41 0.99 -6.11
CA LYS A 51 8.92 1.35 -4.76
C LYS A 51 7.69 0.52 -4.35
N MET A 52 6.79 0.25 -5.29
CA MET A 52 5.62 -0.62 -5.06
C MET A 52 6.03 -2.08 -4.88
N ILE A 53 6.96 -2.57 -5.70
CA ILE A 53 7.53 -3.92 -5.56
C ILE A 53 8.20 -4.07 -4.18
N CYS A 54 8.90 -3.04 -3.72
CA CYS A 54 9.50 -3.01 -2.39
C CYS A 54 8.43 -3.12 -1.29
N GLY A 55 7.35 -2.32 -1.35
CA GLY A 55 6.23 -2.42 -0.41
C GLY A 55 5.50 -3.76 -0.46
N LEU A 56 5.42 -4.37 -1.63
CA LEU A 56 4.89 -5.72 -1.83
C LEU A 56 5.77 -6.78 -1.15
N ILE A 57 7.08 -6.74 -1.36
CA ILE A 57 7.99 -7.70 -0.69
C ILE A 57 7.94 -7.53 0.83
N GLU A 58 7.96 -6.28 1.32
CA GLU A 58 7.87 -6.00 2.75
C GLU A 58 6.54 -6.46 3.36
N ASN A 59 5.41 -6.36 2.64
CA ASN A 59 4.13 -6.81 3.18
C ASN A 59 4.05 -8.33 3.30
N VAL A 60 4.60 -9.09 2.35
CA VAL A 60 4.60 -10.55 2.40
C VAL A 60 5.52 -11.07 3.50
N LEU A 61 6.64 -10.37 3.75
CA LEU A 61 7.50 -10.62 4.91
C LEU A 61 6.87 -10.22 6.25
N GLY A 62 5.66 -9.65 6.25
CA GLY A 62 4.95 -9.22 7.46
C GLY A 62 5.49 -7.94 8.09
N TRP A 63 6.23 -7.11 7.34
CA TRP A 63 6.85 -5.87 7.84
C TRP A 63 5.84 -4.71 7.93
N HIS A 64 4.77 -4.90 8.70
CA HIS A 64 3.75 -3.88 8.99
C HIS A 64 4.23 -2.91 10.10
N ILE A 65 5.32 -2.21 9.82
CA ILE A 65 6.02 -1.32 10.76
C ILE A 65 5.42 0.09 10.67
N ASP A 66 5.16 0.72 11.82
CA ASP A 66 4.67 2.11 11.88
C ASP A 66 5.66 3.09 11.24
N TRP A 67 5.14 4.21 10.75
CA TRP A 67 5.93 5.24 10.10
C TRP A 67 7.06 5.80 10.99
N LYS A 68 6.81 5.98 12.30
CA LYS A 68 7.83 6.51 13.23
C LYS A 68 9.01 5.54 13.35
N ASP A 69 8.71 4.25 13.48
CA ASP A 69 9.71 3.19 13.60
C ASP A 69 10.46 2.99 12.29
N ARG A 70 9.77 3.02 11.15
CA ARG A 70 10.41 3.01 9.82
C ARG A 70 11.42 4.15 9.67
N ARG A 71 11.06 5.35 10.12
CA ARG A 71 11.97 6.52 10.10
C ARG A 71 13.18 6.33 11.02
N ALA A 72 13.01 5.70 12.17
CA ALA A 72 14.13 5.37 13.07
C ALA A 72 15.06 4.34 12.42
N ILE A 73 14.52 3.25 11.88
CA ILE A 73 15.26 2.20 11.16
C ILE A 73 16.05 2.82 10.00
N GLN A 74 15.44 3.69 9.20
CA GLN A 74 16.11 4.35 8.08
C GLN A 74 17.34 5.15 8.53
N LYS A 75 17.23 5.90 9.64
CA LYS A 75 18.35 6.66 10.21
C LYS A 75 19.48 5.75 10.67
N ASP A 76 19.16 4.58 11.20
CA ASP A 76 20.18 3.62 11.65
C ASP A 76 20.85 2.92 10.47
N ILE A 77 20.11 2.60 9.41
CA ILE A 77 20.68 2.16 8.12
C ILE A 77 21.61 3.23 7.55
N GLU A 78 21.17 4.49 7.50
CA GLU A 78 21.99 5.61 7.01
C GLU A 78 23.32 5.73 7.77
N LYS A 79 23.30 5.67 9.10
CA LYS A 79 24.51 5.68 9.93
C LYS A 79 25.40 4.48 9.64
N LEU A 80 24.81 3.29 9.50
CA LEU A 80 25.53 2.06 9.21
C LEU A 80 26.22 2.10 7.84
N ARG A 81 25.51 2.57 6.80
CA ARG A 81 26.03 2.74 5.44
C ARG A 81 27.17 3.76 5.39
N LYS A 82 27.06 4.87 6.14
CA LYS A 82 28.16 5.83 6.31
C LYS A 82 29.42 5.18 6.89
N LYS A 83 29.29 4.34 7.94
CA LYS A 83 30.41 3.58 8.50
C LYS A 83 31.00 2.58 7.51
N GLN A 84 30.16 1.97 6.68
CA GLN A 84 30.54 1.04 5.62
C GLN A 84 31.10 1.73 4.36
N LYS A 85 31.07 3.07 4.31
CA LYS A 85 31.51 3.89 3.15
C LYS A 85 30.75 3.55 1.85
N VAL A 86 29.46 3.24 1.96
CA VAL A 86 28.58 2.94 0.82
C VAL A 86 27.53 4.04 0.68
N THR A 87 27.21 4.41 -0.56
CA THR A 87 26.13 5.34 -0.87
C THR A 87 24.78 4.77 -0.46
N HIS A 88 24.03 5.52 0.35
CA HIS A 88 22.68 5.17 0.76
C HIS A 88 21.65 5.98 -0.02
N SER A 89 20.58 5.35 -0.50
CA SER A 89 19.43 6.06 -1.08
C SER A 89 18.14 5.71 -0.35
N SER A 90 17.55 6.71 0.30
CA SER A 90 16.32 6.54 1.07
C SER A 90 15.05 6.47 0.20
N ASN A 91 15.13 6.85 -1.08
CA ASN A 91 14.06 6.71 -2.09
C ASN A 91 12.62 7.03 -1.59
N THR A 92 12.47 8.05 -0.75
CA THR A 92 11.18 8.44 -0.15
C THR A 92 10.32 9.34 -1.04
N LYS A 93 10.81 9.79 -2.20
CA LYS A 93 10.06 10.70 -3.09
C LYS A 93 8.72 10.08 -3.55
N GLY A 94 7.74 10.94 -3.83
CA GLY A 94 6.44 10.57 -4.41
C GLY A 94 5.39 9.97 -3.47
N SER A 95 5.75 9.56 -2.24
CA SER A 95 4.75 9.11 -1.24
C SER A 95 5.27 9.15 0.20
N THR A 96 4.39 9.11 1.18
CA THR A 96 4.74 9.08 2.62
C THR A 96 5.33 7.75 3.09
N TYR A 97 5.26 6.71 2.25
CA TYR A 97 5.84 5.40 2.51
C TYR A 97 7.38 5.44 2.46
N ILE A 98 8.02 4.90 3.50
CA ILE A 98 9.48 4.80 3.64
C ILE A 98 9.87 3.34 3.37
N PRO A 99 10.44 3.04 2.19
CA PRO A 99 10.82 1.68 1.83
C PRO A 99 12.18 1.31 2.42
N LEU A 100 12.28 0.13 3.02
CA LEU A 100 13.48 -0.38 3.71
C LEU A 100 14.33 -1.29 2.81
N LEU A 101 13.72 -1.98 1.84
CA LEU A 101 14.40 -2.95 0.97
C LEU A 101 14.89 -2.41 -0.39
N MET A 102 14.83 -1.10 -0.64
CA MET A 102 15.16 -0.52 -1.97
C MET A 102 16.56 -0.84 -2.49
N GLU A 103 17.54 -1.03 -1.60
CA GLU A 103 18.93 -1.33 -1.96
C GLU A 103 19.17 -2.81 -2.24
N TYR A 104 18.23 -3.68 -1.86
CA TYR A 104 18.40 -5.14 -1.81
C TYR A 104 17.94 -5.87 -3.08
N PHE A 105 17.39 -5.15 -4.05
CA PHE A 105 17.11 -5.70 -5.36
C PHE A 105 17.11 -4.58 -6.40
N ASP A 106 17.28 -4.96 -7.67
CA ASP A 106 17.05 -4.11 -8.84
C ASP A 106 16.15 -4.83 -9.83
N VAL A 107 15.35 -4.07 -10.56
CA VAL A 107 14.65 -4.57 -11.75
C VAL A 107 15.64 -4.43 -12.91
N ILE A 108 16.06 -5.55 -13.49
CA ILE A 108 17.19 -5.59 -14.45
C ILE A 108 16.76 -5.53 -15.91
N ASP A 109 15.54 -5.96 -16.23
CA ASP A 109 14.95 -5.90 -17.56
C ASP A 109 13.56 -5.27 -17.49
N GLN A 110 13.02 -4.87 -18.64
CA GLN A 110 11.65 -4.34 -18.74
C GLN A 110 10.65 -5.40 -18.23
N PRO A 111 9.82 -5.08 -17.21
CA PRO A 111 8.75 -5.97 -16.80
C PRO A 111 7.81 -6.28 -17.96
N THR A 112 7.39 -7.53 -18.08
CA THR A 112 6.42 -7.96 -19.09
C THR A 112 5.07 -8.29 -18.45
N ILE A 113 4.02 -8.19 -19.25
CA ILE A 113 2.65 -8.53 -18.84
C ILE A 113 2.19 -9.66 -19.75
N ASP A 114 1.88 -10.81 -19.16
CA ASP A 114 1.32 -11.98 -19.83
C ASP A 114 -0.17 -12.03 -19.48
N PHE A 115 -1.04 -11.68 -20.42
CA PHE A 115 -2.47 -11.52 -20.15
C PHE A 115 -3.34 -12.01 -21.31
N SER A 116 -4.54 -12.45 -20.95
CA SER A 116 -5.62 -12.77 -21.89
C SER A 116 -6.55 -11.59 -22.10
N GLU A 117 -6.83 -10.85 -21.03
CA GLU A 117 -7.72 -9.69 -21.03
C GLU A 117 -7.19 -8.60 -20.10
N VAL A 118 -7.44 -7.34 -20.48
CA VAL A 118 -7.11 -6.15 -19.69
C VAL A 118 -8.22 -5.12 -19.80
N CYS A 119 -8.65 -4.56 -18.68
CA CYS A 119 -9.65 -3.51 -18.61
C CYS A 119 -9.16 -2.38 -17.70
N PHE A 120 -9.40 -1.14 -18.11
CA PHE A 120 -9.16 0.05 -17.31
C PHE A 120 -10.50 0.69 -16.97
N PHE A 121 -10.70 1.06 -15.71
CA PHE A 121 -11.91 1.74 -15.27
C PHE A 121 -11.61 2.72 -14.14
N ASN A 122 -12.50 3.68 -13.95
CA ASN A 122 -12.40 4.68 -12.90
C ASN A 122 -13.39 4.37 -11.78
N ASP A 123 -12.96 4.50 -10.53
CA ASP A 123 -13.83 4.36 -9.36
C ASP A 123 -13.44 5.37 -8.27
N LEU A 124 -14.32 5.57 -7.29
CA LEU A 124 -14.06 6.40 -6.12
C LEU A 124 -13.04 5.74 -5.20
N TRP A 125 -12.16 6.54 -4.61
CA TRP A 125 -11.18 6.02 -3.69
C TRP A 125 -11.78 5.70 -2.32
N LYS A 126 -11.88 4.40 -2.01
CA LYS A 126 -12.23 3.89 -0.69
C LYS A 126 -11.05 4.00 0.27
N ARG A 127 -11.32 4.49 1.47
CA ARG A 127 -10.33 4.75 2.52
C ARG A 127 -10.78 4.13 3.83
N CYS A 128 -9.84 3.55 4.56
CA CYS A 128 -10.09 3.14 5.95
C CYS A 128 -10.27 4.38 6.85
N TYR A 129 -11.11 4.24 7.87
CA TYR A 129 -11.28 5.26 8.90
C TYR A 129 -9.95 5.64 9.55
N ARG A 130 -9.72 6.95 9.70
CA ARG A 130 -8.65 7.49 10.57
C ARG A 130 -9.29 8.43 11.57
N ARG A 131 -8.76 8.48 12.80
CA ARG A 131 -9.31 9.36 13.85
C ARG A 131 -9.36 10.83 13.45
N ALA A 132 -8.41 11.28 12.61
CA ALA A 132 -8.37 12.63 12.07
C ALA A 132 -9.48 12.92 11.04
N ASP A 133 -10.12 11.89 10.50
CA ASP A 133 -11.15 11.98 9.46
C ASP A 133 -12.57 12.00 10.06
N ALA A 134 -12.75 12.34 11.34
CA ALA A 134 -14.05 12.26 12.04
C ALA A 134 -15.18 13.11 11.43
N VAL A 135 -14.87 14.11 10.60
CA VAL A 135 -15.85 14.87 9.79
C VAL A 135 -15.95 14.33 8.36
N VAL A 136 -14.84 13.87 7.78
CA VAL A 136 -14.77 13.41 6.38
C VAL A 136 -15.43 12.04 6.23
N HIS A 137 -15.18 11.14 7.18
CA HIS A 137 -15.68 9.77 7.21
C HIS A 137 -17.22 9.69 7.16
N PRO A 138 -17.98 10.34 8.07
CA PRO A 138 -19.44 10.28 8.02
C PRO A 138 -20.05 10.96 6.78
N ASN A 139 -19.29 11.83 6.08
CA ASN A 139 -19.70 12.43 4.81
C ASN A 139 -19.44 11.51 3.61
N GLY A 140 -18.39 10.69 3.66
CA GLY A 140 -18.07 9.71 2.62
C GLY A 140 -18.64 8.31 2.86
N THR A 141 -19.37 8.11 3.96
CA THR A 141 -20.00 6.82 4.28
C THR A 141 -21.36 6.74 3.62
N GLU A 142 -21.49 5.84 2.65
CA GLU A 142 -22.77 5.58 1.97
C GLU A 142 -23.71 4.71 2.81
N ASN A 143 -23.17 3.73 3.54
CA ASN A 143 -23.94 2.66 4.19
C ASN A 143 -23.88 2.71 5.73
N MET A 144 -24.35 3.79 6.35
CA MET A 144 -24.53 3.80 7.82
C MET A 144 -25.72 2.96 8.25
N ASP A 145 -25.76 2.53 9.51
CA ASP A 145 -26.91 1.82 10.07
C ASP A 145 -28.21 2.63 9.91
N TYR A 146 -29.23 2.01 9.31
CA TYR A 146 -30.50 2.67 8.97
C TYR A 146 -31.19 3.28 10.19
N ARG A 147 -30.99 2.70 11.38
CA ARG A 147 -31.59 3.17 12.64
C ARG A 147 -31.16 4.58 13.02
N TYR A 148 -29.97 4.99 12.58
CA TYR A 148 -29.36 6.27 12.93
C TYR A 148 -29.45 7.32 11.81
N ILE A 149 -29.97 6.95 10.64
CA ILE A 149 -30.15 7.86 9.51
C ILE A 149 -31.03 9.05 9.94
N SER A 150 -32.20 8.80 10.54
CA SER A 150 -33.11 9.87 10.97
C SER A 150 -32.46 10.85 11.95
N ASN A 151 -31.64 10.35 12.89
CA ASN A 151 -30.91 11.18 13.85
C ASN A 151 -29.91 12.09 13.14
N LYS A 152 -29.14 11.55 12.18
CA LYS A 152 -28.21 12.33 11.35
C LYS A 152 -28.95 13.44 10.58
N TRP A 153 -30.12 13.15 10.00
CA TRP A 153 -30.92 14.15 9.28
C TRP A 153 -31.36 15.32 10.15
N LYS A 154 -31.59 15.10 11.45
CA LYS A 154 -32.05 16.12 12.41
C LYS A 154 -30.93 17.01 12.97
N LEU A 155 -29.66 16.73 12.65
CA LEU A 155 -28.52 17.52 13.14
C LEU A 155 -28.59 18.99 12.68
N LYS A 156 -27.97 19.88 13.48
CA LYS A 156 -27.87 21.32 13.18
C LYS A 156 -27.31 21.52 11.76
N ARG A 157 -27.90 22.43 11.00
CA ARG A 157 -27.41 22.86 9.69
C ARG A 157 -26.42 24.02 9.81
N ASP A 158 -25.50 24.10 8.85
CA ASP A 158 -24.54 25.18 8.76
C ASP A 158 -25.27 26.52 8.51
N GLU A 159 -24.84 27.57 9.20
CA GLU A 159 -25.49 28.89 9.14
C GLU A 159 -25.30 29.58 7.78
N LYS A 160 -24.21 29.27 7.08
CA LYS A 160 -23.87 29.80 5.76
C LYS A 160 -24.41 28.93 4.63
N ASN A 161 -24.59 27.63 4.86
CA ASN A 161 -25.19 26.71 3.90
C ASN A 161 -26.18 25.75 4.58
N ARG A 162 -27.47 26.08 4.51
CA ARG A 162 -28.54 25.32 5.18
C ARG A 162 -28.74 23.91 4.63
N ASP A 163 -28.23 23.60 3.44
CA ASP A 163 -28.29 22.26 2.85
C ASP A 163 -27.24 21.31 3.47
N LYS A 164 -26.22 21.88 4.13
CA LYS A 164 -25.12 21.13 4.74
C LYS A 164 -25.33 20.98 6.25
N ILE A 165 -25.04 19.78 6.77
CA ILE A 165 -24.94 19.55 8.22
C ILE A 165 -23.73 20.32 8.76
N ASP A 166 -23.89 20.97 9.90
CA ASP A 166 -22.79 21.59 10.63
C ASP A 166 -21.69 20.57 10.94
N ASN A 167 -20.44 20.92 10.64
CA ASN A 167 -19.31 19.98 10.77
C ASN A 167 -19.11 19.52 12.22
N HIS A 168 -19.30 20.41 13.20
CA HIS A 168 -19.10 20.08 14.61
C HIS A 168 -20.20 19.14 15.12
N ALA A 169 -21.46 19.43 14.80
CA ALA A 169 -22.58 18.56 15.12
C ALA A 169 -22.42 17.16 14.50
N LEU A 170 -21.93 17.09 13.25
CA LEU A 170 -21.65 15.82 12.58
C LEU A 170 -20.51 15.04 13.23
N GLU A 171 -19.43 15.72 13.63
CA GLU A 171 -18.27 15.10 14.28
C GLU A 171 -18.65 14.46 15.63
N VAL A 172 -19.39 15.20 16.46
CA VAL A 172 -19.88 14.71 17.76
C VAL A 172 -20.76 13.48 17.55
N PHE A 173 -21.76 13.60 16.68
CA PHE A 173 -22.67 12.50 16.35
C PHE A 173 -21.92 11.25 15.87
N PHE A 174 -20.93 11.41 14.98
CA PHE A 174 -20.13 10.30 14.48
C PHE A 174 -19.31 9.63 15.60
N LYS A 175 -18.66 10.40 16.47
CA LYS A 175 -17.85 9.84 17.58
C LYS A 175 -18.69 9.06 18.59
N GLU A 176 -19.88 9.55 18.91
CA GLU A 176 -20.80 8.89 19.84
C GLU A 176 -21.41 7.61 19.27
N ASN A 177 -21.48 7.48 17.93
CA ASN A 177 -22.18 6.41 17.25
C ASN A 177 -21.26 5.61 16.30
N ILE A 178 -19.95 5.60 16.55
CA ILE A 178 -18.94 5.08 15.61
C ILE A 178 -19.19 3.63 15.20
N ASP A 179 -19.70 2.80 16.11
CA ASP A 179 -19.99 1.38 15.87
C ASP A 179 -21.10 1.15 14.82
N PHE A 180 -21.86 2.20 14.50
CA PHE A 180 -22.94 2.17 13.50
C PHE A 180 -22.51 2.71 12.14
N PHE A 181 -21.21 3.02 11.98
CA PHE A 181 -20.60 3.37 10.70
C PHE A 181 -19.66 2.24 10.26
N PRO A 182 -19.65 1.90 8.95
CA PRO A 182 -18.57 1.13 8.37
C PRO A 182 -17.21 1.74 8.68
N MET A 183 -16.19 0.91 8.87
CA MET A 183 -14.80 1.35 9.11
C MET A 183 -14.08 1.82 7.84
N TYR A 184 -14.83 2.10 6.77
CA TYR A 184 -14.36 2.64 5.51
C TYR A 184 -15.33 3.68 4.96
N TYR A 185 -14.83 4.56 4.09
CA TYR A 185 -15.60 5.62 3.43
C TYR A 185 -15.03 5.90 2.03
N ALA A 186 -15.84 6.47 1.14
CA ALA A 186 -15.40 6.93 -0.17
C ALA A 186 -15.03 8.41 -0.15
N THR A 187 -14.00 8.78 -0.89
CA THR A 187 -13.69 10.19 -1.18
C THR A 187 -14.07 10.53 -2.61
N PRO A 188 -14.42 11.79 -2.92
CA PRO A 188 -14.76 12.20 -4.28
C PRO A 188 -13.57 12.15 -5.24
N THR A 189 -12.37 11.79 -4.76
CA THR A 189 -11.20 11.67 -5.62
C THR A 189 -11.26 10.38 -6.41
N VAL A 190 -11.27 10.53 -7.73
CA VAL A 190 -11.35 9.43 -8.69
C VAL A 190 -9.99 8.79 -8.89
N ARG A 191 -10.00 7.46 -8.98
CA ARG A 191 -8.82 6.63 -9.19
C ARG A 191 -9.05 5.65 -10.33
N GLU A 192 -8.07 5.55 -11.21
CA GLU A 192 -8.04 4.56 -12.28
C GLU A 192 -7.53 3.22 -11.70
N TYR A 193 -8.18 2.15 -12.12
CA TYR A 193 -7.82 0.77 -11.81
C TYR A 193 -7.56 0.00 -13.10
N ILE A 194 -6.63 -0.94 -13.02
CA ILE A 194 -6.37 -1.95 -14.04
C ILE A 194 -6.88 -3.30 -13.53
N HIS A 195 -7.84 -3.89 -14.24
CA HIS A 195 -8.24 -5.28 -14.07
C HIS A 195 -7.52 -6.12 -15.11
N LEU A 196 -6.75 -7.10 -14.66
CA LEU A 196 -5.87 -7.89 -15.50
C LEU A 196 -6.13 -9.38 -15.29
N HIS A 197 -6.54 -10.09 -16.34
CA HIS A 197 -6.60 -11.55 -16.36
C HIS A 197 -5.26 -12.09 -16.90
N GLY A 198 -4.27 -12.10 -16.03
CA GLY A 198 -2.89 -12.40 -16.39
C GLY A 198 -1.93 -12.23 -15.22
N ARG A 199 -0.66 -12.01 -15.55
CA ARG A 199 0.42 -11.85 -14.58
C ARG A 199 1.48 -10.88 -15.05
N TYR A 200 2.05 -10.14 -14.11
CA TYR A 200 3.29 -9.41 -14.31
C TYR A 200 4.47 -10.36 -14.12
N ILE A 201 5.46 -10.26 -14.99
CA ILE A 201 6.74 -10.96 -14.86
C ILE A 201 7.81 -9.88 -14.70
N ILE A 202 8.45 -9.85 -13.54
CA ILE A 202 9.39 -8.80 -13.15
C ILE A 202 10.78 -9.42 -12.98
N PRO A 203 11.69 -9.27 -13.96
CA PRO A 203 13.06 -9.74 -13.84
C PRO A 203 13.83 -8.92 -12.80
N MET A 204 14.48 -9.61 -11.87
CA MET A 204 15.18 -8.97 -10.76
C MET A 204 16.60 -9.52 -10.56
N LEU A 205 17.47 -8.64 -10.07
CA LEU A 205 18.73 -9.00 -9.42
C LEU A 205 18.60 -8.68 -7.93
N MET A 206 18.63 -9.71 -7.09
CA MET A 206 18.27 -9.65 -5.68
C MET A 206 19.45 -10.05 -4.78
N ASP A 207 19.48 -9.47 -3.58
CA ASP A 207 20.34 -9.89 -2.49
C ASP A 207 20.05 -11.33 -2.10
N GLU A 208 21.09 -12.12 -1.88
CA GLU A 208 20.98 -13.55 -1.58
C GLU A 208 20.11 -13.82 -0.34
N ARG A 209 20.25 -13.03 0.73
CA ARG A 209 19.46 -13.22 1.95
C ARG A 209 18.02 -12.82 1.76
N LEU A 210 17.79 -11.70 1.07
CA LEU A 210 16.43 -11.30 0.71
C LEU A 210 15.75 -12.38 -0.15
N PHE A 211 16.47 -12.98 -1.10
CA PHE A 211 15.95 -14.06 -1.92
C PHE A 211 15.54 -15.26 -1.07
N VAL A 212 16.39 -15.73 -0.15
CA VAL A 212 16.06 -16.86 0.74
C VAL A 212 14.84 -16.52 1.61
N MET A 213 14.83 -15.35 2.26
CA MET A 213 13.71 -14.91 3.09
C MET A 213 12.39 -14.88 2.30
N LEU A 214 12.43 -14.35 1.07
CA LEU A 214 11.26 -14.25 0.21
C LEU A 214 10.84 -15.63 -0.33
N TYR A 215 11.78 -16.47 -0.70
CA TYR A 215 11.49 -17.82 -1.20
C TYR A 215 10.82 -18.67 -0.12
N ASP A 216 11.34 -18.64 1.11
CA ASP A 216 10.82 -19.40 2.24
C ASP A 216 9.42 -18.92 2.66
N ILE A 217 9.19 -17.60 2.73
CA ILE A 217 7.87 -17.08 3.14
C ILE A 217 6.80 -17.39 2.09
N LEU A 218 7.14 -17.39 0.79
CA LEU A 218 6.20 -17.64 -0.28
C LEU A 218 5.67 -19.08 -0.33
N ASP A 219 6.34 -20.02 0.34
CA ASP A 219 5.85 -21.40 0.50
C ASP A 219 4.61 -21.47 1.41
N THR A 220 4.49 -20.52 2.36
CA THR A 220 3.41 -20.49 3.36
C THR A 220 2.48 -19.30 3.23
N ASN A 221 2.95 -18.19 2.68
CA ASN A 221 2.21 -16.96 2.45
C ASN A 221 2.62 -16.29 1.14
N ASN A 222 1.83 -16.51 0.09
CA ASN A 222 2.03 -15.95 -1.24
C ASN A 222 1.07 -14.80 -1.58
N ILE A 223 0.25 -14.36 -0.63
CA ILE A 223 -0.70 -13.27 -0.84
C ILE A 223 -0.12 -11.95 -0.34
N GLY A 224 -0.18 -10.93 -1.18
CA GLY A 224 0.25 -9.58 -0.86
C GLY A 224 -0.68 -8.51 -1.42
N TYR A 225 -0.32 -7.27 -1.15
CA TYR A 225 -1.04 -6.08 -1.61
C TYR A 225 -0.16 -5.23 -2.53
N LEU A 226 -0.70 -4.82 -3.69
CA LEU A 226 0.00 -3.99 -4.66
C LEU A 226 -0.77 -2.69 -4.92
N GLY A 227 -0.09 -1.55 -4.74
CA GLY A 227 -0.66 -0.22 -4.92
C GLY A 227 -1.44 0.29 -3.71
N ASN A 228 -2.47 -0.45 -3.27
CA ASN A 228 -3.20 -0.23 -2.02
C ASN A 228 -3.58 -1.57 -1.38
N ASN A 229 -4.24 -1.55 -0.22
CA ASN A 229 -4.71 -2.75 0.49
C ASN A 229 -5.90 -3.47 -0.18
N GLU A 230 -6.44 -2.95 -1.27
CA GLU A 230 -7.52 -3.54 -2.06
C GLU A 230 -6.97 -4.31 -3.28
N GLY A 231 -5.76 -3.97 -3.75
CA GLY A 231 -5.08 -4.64 -4.85
C GLY A 231 -4.41 -5.94 -4.42
N TRP A 232 -5.20 -6.97 -4.17
CA TRP A 232 -4.69 -8.29 -3.75
C TRP A 232 -3.97 -8.97 -4.91
N VAL A 233 -2.84 -9.59 -4.62
CA VAL A 233 -2.01 -10.30 -5.61
C VAL A 233 -1.50 -11.61 -5.04
N ASN A 234 -1.34 -12.60 -5.91
CA ASN A 234 -0.63 -13.85 -5.67
C ASN A 234 0.80 -13.73 -6.22
N LEU A 235 1.78 -14.17 -5.43
CA LEU A 235 3.21 -14.06 -5.76
C LEU A 235 3.84 -15.42 -5.98
N LYS A 236 4.74 -15.49 -6.96
CA LYS A 236 5.66 -16.61 -7.15
C LYS A 236 7.05 -16.09 -7.45
N LEU A 237 8.07 -16.78 -6.94
CA LEU A 237 9.47 -16.47 -7.23
C LEU A 237 10.05 -17.62 -8.04
N SER A 238 10.43 -17.37 -9.29
CA SER A 238 11.06 -18.39 -10.12
C SER A 238 12.55 -18.43 -9.82
N LYS A 239 13.07 -19.60 -9.47
CA LYS A 239 14.51 -19.83 -9.52
C LYS A 239 14.91 -19.85 -10.99
N ASN A 240 15.78 -18.94 -11.43
CA ASN A 240 16.45 -19.15 -12.71
C ASN A 240 17.47 -20.27 -12.44
N GLU A 241 17.26 -21.43 -13.06
CA GLU A 241 18.28 -22.48 -13.18
C GLU A 241 19.42 -22.01 -14.09
#